data_AF-A0A377B8T0-F1
#
_entry.id   AF-A0A377B8T0-F1
#
_cell.length_a   1.000
_cell.length_b   1.000
_cell.length_c   1.000
_cell.angle_alpha   90.00
_cell.angle_beta   90.00
_cell.angle_gamma   90.00
#
_symmetry.space_group_name_H-M   'P 1'
#
loop_
_entity.id
_entity.type
_entity.pdbx_description
1 polymer ?
#
loop_
_entity_poly.entity_id
_entity_poly.type
_entity_poly.pdbx_seq_one_letter_code
_entity_poly.pdbx_strand_id
1 'polypeptide(L)' 'MKKDIHPKYEEITASCSCGNVMKIRSTVGHDLNLDVCSKVPPVLHWQTA' A
#
# COMPACT_ATOMS: atom_id res chain seq x y z
N MET A 1 20.71 -7.79 -6.22
CA MET A 1 21.04 -7.09 -4.96
C MET A 1 22.55 -7.04 -4.78
N LYS A 2 23.21 -5.96 -5.20
CA LYS A 2 24.59 -5.66 -4.77
C LYS A 2 24.51 -5.13 -3.33
N LYS A 3 25.28 -5.72 -2.42
CA LYS A 3 25.42 -5.24 -1.04
C LYS A 3 25.97 -3.80 -1.10
N ASP A 4 25.42 -2.88 -0.29
CA ASP A 4 25.87 -1.48 -0.09
C ASP A 4 25.33 -0.33 -0.96
N ILE A 5 24.53 -0.57 -2.02
CA ILE A 5 23.93 0.54 -2.81
C ILE A 5 22.40 0.60 -2.77
N HIS A 6 21.76 -0.31 -2.04
CA HIS A 6 20.30 -0.38 -1.98
C HIS A 6 19.78 0.30 -0.72
N PRO A 7 18.74 1.15 -0.81
CA PRO A 7 18.07 1.70 0.36
C PRO A 7 17.55 0.57 1.25
N LYS A 8 17.49 0.81 2.57
CA LYS A 8 16.96 -0.16 3.54
C LYS A 8 15.55 -0.56 3.12
N TYR A 9 15.34 -1.85 2.88
CA TYR A 9 14.06 -2.42 2.49
C TYR A 9 13.43 -3.09 3.71
N GLU A 10 12.52 -2.38 4.36
CA GLU A 10 11.94 -2.77 5.65
C GLU A 10 10.44 -3.09 5.49
N GLU A 11 9.90 -3.90 6.40
CA GLU A 11 8.46 -4.18 6.44
C GLU A 11 7.74 -2.98 7.05
N ILE A 12 6.72 -2.48 6.35
CA ILE A 12 5.90 -1.35 6.78
C ILE A 12 4.42 -1.70 6.69
N THR A 13 3.60 -0.99 7.48
CA THR A 13 2.16 -1.17 7.48
C THR A 13 1.51 -0.12 6.58
N ALA A 14 0.78 -0.57 5.56
CA ALA A 14 -0.01 0.28 4.68
C ALA A 14 -1.50 0.20 5.06
N SER A 15 -2.05 1.31 5.54
CA SER A 15 -3.42 1.44 6.05
C SER A 15 -4.27 2.24 5.05
N CYS A 16 -5.28 1.60 4.45
CA CYS A 16 -6.20 2.25 3.51
C CYS A 16 -7.39 2.90 4.24
N SER A 17 -7.85 4.05 3.77
CA SER A 17 -9.11 4.69 4.22
C SER A 17 -10.34 3.80 4.07
N CYS A 18 -10.28 2.80 3.19
CA CYS A 18 -11.28 1.75 3.02
C CYS A 18 -11.30 0.68 4.13
N GLY A 19 -10.44 0.79 5.15
CA GLY A 19 -10.32 -0.17 6.25
C GLY A 19 -9.38 -1.35 5.98
N ASN A 20 -8.74 -1.41 4.81
CA ASN A 20 -7.79 -2.47 4.48
C ASN A 20 -6.39 -2.15 5.04
N VAL A 21 -5.85 -3.03 5.88
CA VAL A 21 -4.49 -2.95 6.40
C VAL A 21 -3.64 -4.03 5.74
N MET A 22 -2.55 -3.64 5.08
CA MET A 22 -1.67 -4.54 4.34
C MET A 22 -0.21 -4.31 4.72
N LYS A 23 0.49 -5.39 5.06
CA LYS A 23 1.93 -5.37 5.35
C LYS A 23 2.69 -5.50 4.05
N ILE A 24 3.48 -4.50 3.71
CA ILE A 24 4.28 -4.48 2.49
C ILE A 24 5.72 -4.15 2.84
N ARG A 25 6.66 -4.61 2.02
CA ARG A 25 8.06 -4.24 2.17
C ARG A 25 8.32 -3.01 1.30
N SER A 26 8.91 -1.98 1.88
CA SER A 26 9.18 -0.72 1.18
C SER A 26 10.48 -0.10 1.67
N THR A 27 11.02 0.82 0.88
CA THR A 27 12.18 1.63 1.28
C THR A 27 11.81 2.85 2.11
N VAL A 28 10.52 3.07 2.35
CA VAL A 28 9.96 4.26 3.00
C VAL A 28 10.21 4.26 4.52
N GLY A 29 10.37 3.09 5.14
CA GLY A 29 10.76 2.96 6.55
C GLY A 29 9.75 3.50 7.58
N HIS A 30 8.51 3.78 7.18
CA HIS A 30 7.43 4.22 8.04
C HIS A 30 6.07 3.71 7.52
N ASP A 31 5.06 3.74 8.37
CA ASP A 31 3.71 3.33 8.01
C ASP A 31 3.09 4.28 6.98
N LEU A 32 2.37 3.71 6.02
CA LEU A 32 1.73 4.44 4.92
C LEU A 32 0.23 4.53 5.16
N ASN A 33 -0.33 5.73 5.06
CA ASN A 33 -1.78 5.92 4.98
C ASN A 33 -2.19 6.14 3.53
N LEU A 34 -2.97 5.22 2.97
CA LEU A 34 -3.44 5.24 1.58
C LEU A 34 -4.88 5.72 1.52
N ASP A 35 -5.15 6.67 0.63
CA ASP A 35 -6.51 7.14 0.35
C ASP A 35 -7.29 6.11 -0.48
N VAL A 36 -6.61 5.46 -1.42
CA VAL A 36 -7.17 4.45 -2.33
C VAL A 36 -6.23 3.24 -2.39
N CYS A 37 -6.77 2.03 -2.33
CA CYS A 37 -6.01 0.80 -2.57
C CYS A 37 -6.69 -0.05 -3.66
N SER A 38 -6.01 -1.08 -4.17
CA SER A 38 -6.53 -1.94 -5.24
C SER A 38 -7.81 -2.72 -4.87
N LYS A 39 -8.17 -2.78 -3.58
CA LYS A 39 -9.45 -3.32 -3.12
C LYS A 39 -10.58 -2.30 -3.12
N VAL A 40 -10.27 -1.01 -3.23
CA VAL A 40 -11.30 0.01 -3.46
C VAL A 40 -11.81 -0.26 -4.87
N PRO A 41 -13.06 -0.68 -5.03
CA PRO A 41 -13.62 -0.79 -6.36
C PRO A 41 -13.55 0.61 -7.00
N PRO A 42 -13.23 0.72 -8.30
CA PRO A 42 -13.34 1.98 -9.03
C PRO A 42 -14.84 2.34 -9.10
N VAL A 43 -15.37 3.01 -8.08
CA VAL A 43 -16.81 3.27 -8.01
C VAL A 43 -17.16 4.47 -8.88
N LEU A 44 -17.43 4.23 -10.16
CA LEU A 44 -18.43 5.02 -10.90
C LEU A 44 -19.02 4.39 -12.19
N HIS A 45 -19.29 3.07 -12.35
CA HIS A 45 -20.30 2.68 -13.37
C HIS A 45 -20.99 1.29 -13.43
N TRP A 46 -20.69 0.26 -12.64
CA TRP A 46 -21.23 -1.08 -12.99
C TRP A 46 -21.62 -2.01 -11.84
N GLN A 47 -22.35 -1.58 -10.81
CA GLN A 47 -22.96 -2.56 -9.89
C GLN A 47 -24.30 -2.13 -9.29
N THR A 48 -25.09 -1.32 -10.02
CA THR A 48 -26.52 -1.10 -9.75
C THR A 48 -27.30 -1.01 -11.06
N ALA A 49 -27.22 -2.06 -11.87
CA ALA A 49 -28.21 -2.39 -12.89
C ALA A 49 -28.41 -3.91 -12.90
#